data_AF-A0A5J4V5Z2-F1
#
_entry.id   AF-A0A5J4V5Z2-F1
#
_cell.length_a   1.000
_cell.length_b   1.000
_cell.length_c   1.000
_cell.angle_alpha   90.00
_cell.angle_beta   90.00
_cell.angle_gamma   90.00
#
_symmetry.space_group_name_H-M   'P 1'
#
loop_
_entity.id
_entity.type
_entity.pdbx_description
1 polymer ?
#
loop_
_entity_poly.entity_id
_entity_poly.type
_entity_poly.pdbx_seq_one_letter_code
_entity_poly.pdbx_strand_id
1 'polypeptide(L)'
;MANAAEKFLLTHKDHFLWSVLITSDKLRPVPRVANLCHSEDIGFYYSAKSTTSKIAQIEKNPLATISIYPQKGFANIIAEVTLKISAERKTLDAICIMLILFYQCFELLFRQSLDIL
;
A
#
# COMPACT_ATOMS: atom_id res chain seq x y z
N MET A 1 -10.60 8.84 12.36
CA MET A 1 -11.72 9.11 11.42
C MET A 1 -11.20 8.86 10.02
N ALA A 2 -11.77 7.88 9.29
CA ALA A 2 -11.27 7.54 7.96
C ALA A 2 -11.54 8.69 6.97
N ASN A 3 -10.50 9.14 6.27
CA ASN A 3 -10.62 10.21 5.28
C ASN A 3 -11.34 9.71 4.01
N ALA A 4 -11.70 10.61 3.09
CA ALA A 4 -12.44 10.23 1.87
C ALA A 4 -11.68 9.21 1.00
N ALA A 5 -10.35 9.31 0.94
CA ALA A 5 -9.48 8.40 0.19
C ALA A 5 -9.46 7.00 0.80
N GLU A 6 -9.38 6.90 2.13
CA GLU A 6 -9.42 5.63 2.86
C GLU A 6 -10.77 4.94 2.69
N LYS A 7 -11.87 5.68 2.79
CA LYS A 7 -13.21 5.15 2.53
C LYS A 7 -13.33 4.61 1.10
N PHE A 8 -12.76 5.32 0.11
CA PHE A 8 -12.74 4.88 -1.28
C PHE A 8 -11.87 3.63 -1.50
N LEU A 9 -10.72 3.53 -0.84
CA LEU A 9 -9.91 2.31 -0.90
C LEU A 9 -10.66 1.12 -0.30
N LEU A 10 -11.38 1.34 0.81
CA LEU A 10 -12.17 0.30 1.48
C LEU A 10 -13.32 -0.24 0.63
N THR A 11 -13.89 0.52 -0.31
CA THR A 11 -14.90 -0.03 -1.23
C THR A 11 -14.32 -1.07 -2.19
N HIS A 12 -12.99 -1.18 -2.29
CA HIS A 12 -12.28 -2.12 -3.16
C HIS A 12 -11.51 -3.19 -2.39
N LYS A 13 -11.91 -3.47 -1.13
CA LYS A 13 -11.24 -4.41 -0.22
C LYS A 13 -11.05 -5.80 -0.81
N ASP A 14 -12.00 -6.28 -1.62
CA ASP A 14 -11.95 -7.60 -2.25
C ASP A 14 -10.78 -7.77 -3.24
N HIS A 15 -10.16 -6.66 -3.66
CA HIS A 15 -9.05 -6.66 -4.63
C HIS A 15 -7.69 -6.46 -3.97
N PHE A 16 -7.62 -6.37 -2.65
CA PHE A 16 -6.38 -6.09 -1.94
C PHE A 16 -5.35 -7.24 -1.99
N LEU A 17 -5.82 -8.47 -2.16
CA LEU A 17 -4.97 -9.67 -2.23
C LEU A 17 -3.91 -9.56 -3.33
N TRP A 18 -4.26 -8.88 -4.42
CA TRP A 18 -3.42 -8.73 -5.62
C TRP A 18 -2.92 -7.30 -5.81
N SER A 19 -2.85 -6.51 -4.73
CA SER A 19 -2.29 -5.16 -4.83
C SER A 19 -0.81 -5.20 -5.23
N VAL A 20 -0.36 -4.20 -5.97
CA VAL A 20 1.04 -4.03 -6.35
C VAL A 20 1.61 -2.88 -5.53
N LEU A 21 2.57 -3.21 -4.68
CA LEU A 21 3.36 -2.23 -3.92
C LEU A 21 4.64 -1.92 -4.69
N ILE A 22 4.83 -0.65 -5.03
CA ILE A 22 6.00 -0.14 -5.74
C ILE A 22 6.81 0.69 -4.76
N THR A 23 8.00 0.21 -4.39
CA THR A 23 8.96 0.94 -3.57
C THR A 23 10.18 1.31 -4.40
N SER A 24 10.88 2.38 -4.05
CA SER A 24 12.07 2.83 -4.78
C SER A 24 13.16 3.24 -3.81
N ASP A 25 14.41 2.86 -4.07
CA ASP A 25 15.60 3.39 -3.38
C ASP A 25 16.13 4.71 -4.00
N LYS A 26 15.26 5.43 -4.72
CA LYS A 26 15.56 6.63 -5.52
C LYS A 26 16.36 6.38 -6.80
N LEU A 27 16.73 5.13 -7.11
CA LEU A 27 17.36 4.77 -8.38
C LEU A 27 16.39 4.04 -9.30
N ARG A 28 15.68 3.03 -8.79
CA ARG A 28 14.73 2.25 -9.60
C ARG A 28 13.49 1.83 -8.81
N PRO A 29 12.27 2.08 -9.33
CA PRO A 29 11.07 1.52 -8.74
C PRO A 29 11.05 0.00 -8.89
N VAL A 30 10.73 -0.69 -7.81
CA VAL A 30 10.61 -2.15 -7.75
C VAL A 30 9.16 -2.52 -7.41
N PRO A 31 8.35 -2.92 -8.40
CA PRO A 31 6.99 -3.37 -8.18
C PRO A 31 7.00 -4.77 -7.57
N ARG A 32 6.11 -5.00 -6.59
CA ARG A 32 5.92 -6.31 -5.95
C ARG A 32 4.45 -6.56 -5.70
N VAL A 33 3.96 -7.75 -6.01
CA VAL A 33 2.63 -8.17 -5.55
C VAL A 33 2.69 -8.33 -4.04
N ALA A 34 1.76 -7.67 -3.34
CA ALA A 34 1.67 -7.68 -1.90
C ALA A 34 0.19 -7.65 -1.48
N ASN A 35 -0.12 -8.32 -0.38
CA ASN A 35 -1.46 -8.31 0.17
C ASN A 35 -1.67 -7.06 1.03
N LEU A 36 -2.50 -6.13 0.55
CA LEU A 36 -2.91 -4.98 1.35
C LEU A 36 -3.93 -5.43 2.38
N CYS A 37 -3.72 -5.08 3.64
CA CYS A 37 -4.66 -5.40 4.71
C CYS A 37 -5.18 -4.11 5.35
N HIS A 38 -6.31 -4.22 6.03
CA HIS A 38 -6.88 -3.12 6.80
C HIS A 38 -7.41 -3.63 8.15
N SER A 39 -7.07 -2.94 9.23
CA SER A 39 -7.63 -3.10 10.57
C SER A 39 -8.13 -1.75 11.08
N GLU A 40 -9.21 -1.72 11.85
CA GLU A 40 -9.73 -0.48 12.44
C GLU A 40 -8.76 0.16 13.44
N ASP A 41 -7.96 -0.66 14.14
CA ASP A 41 -7.02 -0.21 15.15
C ASP A 41 -5.72 0.38 14.57
N ILE A 42 -5.35 -0.06 13.36
CA ILE A 42 -4.01 0.17 12.77
C ILE A 42 -4.10 0.94 11.45
N GLY A 43 -5.23 0.84 10.75
CA GLY A 43 -5.40 1.31 9.39
C GLY A 43 -4.90 0.30 8.35
N PHE A 44 -4.43 0.81 7.22
CA PHE A 44 -3.87 0.01 6.13
C PHE A 44 -2.46 -0.49 6.46
N TYR A 45 -2.18 -1.75 6.15
CA TYR A 45 -0.86 -2.33 6.39
C TYR A 45 -0.49 -3.42 5.39
N TYR A 46 0.81 -3.64 5.27
CA TYR A 46 1.40 -4.84 4.68
C TYR A 46 2.24 -5.55 5.73
N SER A 47 2.24 -6.88 5.71
CA SER A 47 3.15 -7.72 6.48
C SER A 47 4.44 -8.00 5.70
N ALA A 48 5.61 -7.90 6.34
CA ALA A 48 6.88 -8.20 5.68
C ALA A 48 7.95 -8.72 6.65
N LYS A 49 8.77 -9.68 6.20
CA LYS A 49 9.96 -10.07 6.97
C LYS A 49 10.96 -8.91 7.01
N SER A 50 11.52 -8.63 8.18
CA SER A 50 12.50 -7.55 8.42
C SER A 50 13.72 -7.61 7.49
N THR A 51 14.14 -8.82 7.10
CA THR A 51 15.33 -9.06 6.28
C THR A 51 15.12 -8.84 4.77
N THR A 52 13.94 -8.39 4.35
CA THR A 52 13.62 -8.27 2.92
C THR A 52 14.14 -6.97 2.31
N SER A 53 14.54 -7.02 1.05
CA SER A 53 15.05 -5.85 0.31
C SER A 53 14.06 -4.69 0.25
N LYS A 54 12.75 -4.94 0.40
CA LYS A 54 11.74 -3.88 0.47
C LYS A 54 11.91 -3.02 1.73
N ILE A 55 12.28 -3.59 2.87
CA ILE A 55 12.46 -2.84 4.12
C ILE A 55 13.63 -1.87 3.95
N ALA A 56 14.77 -2.37 3.46
CA ALA A 56 15.94 -1.53 3.17
C ALA A 56 15.64 -0.40 2.15
N GLN A 57 14.72 -0.62 1.21
CA GLN A 57 14.28 0.42 0.28
C GLN A 57 13.41 1.47 0.97
N ILE A 58 12.46 1.04 1.80
CA ILE A 58 11.53 1.92 2.53
C ILE A 58 12.28 2.77 3.57
N GLU A 59 13.29 2.20 4.24
CA GLU A 59 14.16 2.95 5.16
C GLU A 59 14.91 4.08 4.47
N LYS A 60 15.32 3.89 3.20
CA LYS A 60 15.99 4.93 2.40
C LYS A 60 15.02 5.94 1.81
N ASN A 61 13.82 5.50 1.47
CA ASN A 61 12.79 6.33 0.87
C ASN A 61 11.39 5.79 1.25
N PRO A 62 10.68 6.49 2.15
CA PRO A 62 9.39 6.02 2.63
C PRO A 62 8.26 6.19 1.59
N LEU A 63 8.51 6.90 0.49
CA LEU A 63 7.51 7.08 -0.55
C LEU A 63 7.34 5.80 -1.37
N ALA A 64 6.09 5.40 -1.56
CA ALA A 64 5.72 4.27 -2.39
C ALA A 64 4.40 4.54 -3.13
N THR A 65 4.09 3.63 -4.04
CA THR A 65 2.83 3.65 -4.80
C THR A 65 2.15 2.31 -4.61
N ILE A 66 0.84 2.33 -4.35
CA ILE A 66 -0.01 1.13 -4.36
C ILE A 66 -0.88 1.18 -5.60
N SER A 67 -0.90 0.08 -6.34
CA SER A 67 -1.83 -0.12 -7.45
C SER A 67 -2.78 -1.27 -7.13
N ILE A 68 -4.09 -1.03 -7.27
CA ILE A 68 -5.14 -2.03 -7.09
C ILE A 68 -5.88 -2.20 -8.43
N TYR A 69 -6.12 -3.46 -8.78
CA TYR A 69 -6.71 -3.86 -10.06
C TYR A 69 -8.09 -4.51 -9.83
N PRO A 70 -9.17 -3.72 -9.72
CA PRO A 70 -10.49 -4.24 -9.38
C PRO A 70 -11.16 -5.07 -10.47
N GLN A 71 -10.81 -4.88 -11.74
CA GLN A 71 -11.35 -5.68 -12.85
C GLN A 71 -10.28 -5.96 -13.91
N LYS A 72 -10.54 -6.93 -14.79
CA LYS A 72 -9.81 -7.08 -16.06
C LYS A 72 -10.16 -5.87 -16.95
N GLY A 73 -9.44 -4.77 -16.83
CA GLY A 73 -9.66 -3.55 -17.58
C GLY A 73 -8.63 -2.46 -17.28
N PHE A 74 -8.82 -1.26 -17.84
CA PHE A 74 -7.91 -0.11 -17.68
C PHE A 74 -8.12 0.69 -16.39
N ALA A 75 -9.18 0.38 -15.63
CA ALA A 75 -9.50 1.06 -14.38
C ALA A 75 -8.57 0.58 -13.25
N ASN A 76 -7.44 1.27 -13.07
CA ASN A 76 -6.48 1.00 -12.03
C ASN A 76 -6.58 2.08 -10.96
N ILE A 77 -6.63 1.66 -9.69
CA ILE A 77 -6.58 2.60 -8.57
C ILE A 77 -5.12 2.73 -8.19
N ILE A 78 -4.58 3.94 -8.31
CA ILE A 78 -3.21 4.26 -7.94
C ILE A 78 -3.27 5.21 -6.76
N ALA A 79 -2.60 4.82 -5.67
CA ALA A 79 -2.48 5.64 -4.48
C ALA A 79 -1.00 5.89 -4.19
N GLU A 80 -0.62 7.16 -4.03
CA GLU A 80 0.72 7.57 -3.63
C GLU A 80 0.78 7.80 -2.13
N VAL A 81 1.86 7.32 -1.53
CA VAL A 81 1.83 6.91 -0.13
C VAL A 81 3.14 7.16 0.57
N THR A 82 3.05 7.47 1.86
CA THR A 82 4.21 7.39 2.75
C THR A 82 4.08 6.17 3.64
N LEU A 83 5.08 5.30 3.58
CA LEU A 83 5.20 4.09 4.36
C LEU A 83 6.03 4.35 5.63
N LYS A 84 5.56 3.87 6.76
CA LYS A 84 6.32 3.84 8.02
C LYS A 84 6.48 2.41 8.51
N ILE A 85 7.71 2.01 8.76
CA ILE A 85 8.02 0.69 9.29
C ILE A 85 7.71 0.68 10.79
N SER A 86 6.89 -0.27 11.24
CA SER A 86 6.59 -0.48 12.66
C SER A 86 6.70 -1.96 13.04
N ALA A 87 7.40 -2.21 14.16
CA ALA A 87 7.53 -3.50 14.82
C ALA A 87 6.88 -3.50 16.22
N GLU A 88 5.96 -2.57 16.47
CA GLU A 88 5.30 -2.46 17.77
C GLU A 88 4.50 -3.70 18.11
N ARG A 89 4.72 -4.22 19.33
CA ARG A 89 4.16 -5.50 19.79
C ARG A 89 2.63 -5.55 19.71
N LYS A 90 1.94 -4.47 20.08
CA LYS A 90 0.47 -4.36 19.97
C LYS A 90 -0.03 -4.55 18.53
N THR A 91 0.70 -4.00 17.59
CA THR A 91 0.41 -4.06 16.16
C THR A 91 0.73 -5.44 15.59
N LEU A 92 1.76 -6.10 16.13
CA LEU A 92 2.12 -7.49 15.80
C LEU A 92 1.13 -8.52 16.35
N ASP A 93 0.64 -8.32 17.57
CA ASP A 93 -0.30 -9.21 18.23
C ASP A 93 -1.66 -9.23 17.50
N ALA A 94 -2.05 -8.12 16.86
CA ALA A 94 -3.25 -8.04 16.03
C ALA A 94 -3.10 -8.68 14.64
N ILE A 95 -1.87 -8.86 14.14
CA ILE A 95 -1.60 -9.28 12.74
C ILE A 95 -0.92 -10.66 12.67
N CYS A 96 -0.46 -11.20 13.80
CA CYS A 96 0.19 -12.51 13.97
C CYS A 96 1.43 -12.78 13.09
N ILE A 97 1.93 -11.78 12.33
CA ILE A 97 3.17 -11.83 11.52
C ILE A 97 3.87 -10.46 11.52
N MET A 98 5.20 -10.49 11.55
CA MET A 98 6.09 -9.34 11.74
C MET A 98 5.99 -8.25 10.64
N LEU A 99 6.04 -7.00 11.12
CA LEU A 99 6.26 -5.67 10.49
C LEU A 99 5.17 -5.07 9.61
N ILE A 100 4.71 -3.90 10.06
CA ILE A 100 3.61 -3.07 9.56
C ILE A 100 4.16 -1.88 8.78
N LEU A 101 3.58 -1.63 7.61
CA LEU A 101 3.75 -0.39 6.87
C LEU A 101 2.57 0.54 7.20
N PHE A 102 2.81 1.57 8.03
CA PHE A 102 1.84 2.62 8.33
C PHE A 102 1.73 3.55 7.14
N TYR A 103 0.51 4.03 6.88
CA TYR A 103 0.21 4.93 5.79
C TYR A 103 -0.14 6.31 6.34
N GLN A 104 0.53 7.38 5.87
CA GLN A 104 0.12 8.75 6.17
C GLN A 104 0.33 9.67 4.95
N CYS A 105 -0.78 10.21 4.42
CA CYS A 105 -0.93 11.27 3.39
C CYS A 105 -0.47 10.98 1.95
N PHE A 106 -0.94 11.66 0.89
CA PHE A 106 -2.19 12.37 0.51
C PHE A 106 -1.94 12.89 -0.93
N GLU A 107 -2.38 12.15 -1.96
CA GLU A 107 -2.80 12.62 -3.30
C GLU A 107 -3.22 11.37 -4.10
N LEU A 108 -4.52 11.21 -4.35
CA LEU A 108 -5.04 10.18 -5.26
C LEU A 108 -4.95 10.73 -6.68
N LEU A 109 -3.86 10.43 -7.36
CA LEU A 109 -3.69 10.81 -8.76
C LEU A 109 -4.54 9.88 -9.64
N PHE A 110 -5.76 10.33 -9.94
CA PHE A 110 -6.70 9.57 -10.76
C PHE A 110 -6.27 9.65 -12.23
N ARG A 111 -5.52 8.65 -12.69
CA ARG A 111 -5.20 8.51 -14.12
C ARG A 111 -6.30 7.66 -14.79
N GLN A 112 -7.45 8.28 -15.04
CA GLN A 112 -8.40 7.76 -16.01
C GLN A 112 -7.75 7.91 -17.40
N SER A 113 -7.20 6.83 -17.94
CA SER A 113 -6.89 6.78 -19.37
C SER A 113 -8.23 6.75 -20.11
N LEU A 114 -8.74 7.94 -20.44
CA LEU A 114 -9.74 8.15 -21.47
C LEU A 114 -9.05 7.80 -22.79
N ASP A 115 -9.11 6.54 -23.19
CA ASP A 115 -8.85 6.19 -24.58
C ASP A 115 -10.07 6.62 -25.39
N ILE A 116 -9.86 7.72 -26.10
CA ILE A 116 -10.66 8.20 -27.23
C ILE A 116 -10.87 7.03 -28.19
N LEU A 117 -12.13 6.67 -28.42
CA LEU A 117 -12.58 6.07 -29.67
C LEU A 117 -14.08 6.34 -29.87
#